data_AF-L9XCD2-F1
#
_entry.id   AF-L9XCD2-F1
#
_cell.length_a   1.000
_cell.length_b   1.000
_cell.length_c   1.000
_cell.angle_alpha   90.00
_cell.angle_beta   90.00
_cell.angle_gamma   90.00
#
_symmetry.space_group_name_H-M   'P 1'
#
loop_
_entity.id
_entity.type
_entity.pdbx_description
1 polymer ?
#
loop_
_entity_poly.entity_id
_entity_poly.type
_entity_poly.pdbx_seq_one_letter_code
_entity_poly.pdbx_strand_id
1 'polypeptide(L)'
;MSSSDDGGYVHNPAAFDDDGERTDSSDDDWLERPIHPEQADREFDWRGWVVVGMIVLTFIVAPIIVTLWPPGAVGYRFALIIFPLFPALFLALAAVWGTTRP
;
A
#
# COMPACT_ATOMS: atom_id res chain seq x y z
N MET A 1 -11.27 15.21 43.33
CA MET A 1 -11.00 15.60 41.93
C MET A 1 -12.36 15.58 41.23
N SER A 2 -12.85 16.74 40.81
CA SER A 2 -14.16 16.88 40.17
C SER A 2 -13.99 16.75 38.66
N SER A 3 -14.72 15.82 38.04
CA SER A 3 -14.81 15.71 36.59
C SER A 3 -15.90 16.67 36.13
N SER A 4 -15.51 17.72 35.42
CA SER A 4 -16.41 18.67 34.76
C SER A 4 -16.19 18.56 33.25
N ASP A 5 -16.85 17.59 32.64
CA ASP A 5 -17.09 17.55 31.19
C ASP A 5 -18.60 17.45 31.02
N ASP A 6 -19.26 18.60 31.09
CA ASP A 6 -20.68 18.76 30.79
C ASP A 6 -20.82 19.45 29.43
N GLY A 7 -20.12 18.88 28.44
CA GLY A 7 -20.11 19.32 27.05
C GLY A 7 -20.58 18.19 26.14
N GLY A 8 -21.65 17.49 26.54
CA GLY A 8 -22.27 16.45 25.74
C GLY A 8 -22.65 17.02 24.37
N TYR A 9 -22.09 16.45 23.30
CA TYR A 9 -22.41 16.84 21.95
C TYR A 9 -23.89 16.57 21.68
N VAL A 10 -24.71 17.63 21.65
CA VAL A 10 -26.13 17.56 21.33
C VAL A 10 -26.30 18.00 19.88
N HIS A 11 -26.69 17.07 19.02
CA HIS A 11 -27.20 17.41 17.69
C HIS A 11 -28.48 18.23 17.86
N ASN A 12 -28.40 19.54 17.66
CA ASN A 12 -29.55 20.42 17.62
C ASN A 12 -29.95 20.66 16.14
N PRO A 13 -30.96 19.95 15.61
CA PRO A 13 -31.40 20.12 14.22
C PRO A 13 -31.99 21.51 13.95
N ALA A 14 -32.42 22.24 14.98
CA ALA A 14 -32.92 23.61 14.84
C ALA A 14 -31.80 24.65 14.66
N ALA A 15 -30.53 24.29 14.87
CA ALA A 15 -29.39 25.19 14.60
C ALA A 15 -29.14 25.40 13.10
N PHE A 16 -29.85 24.67 12.23
CA PHE A 16 -29.73 24.77 10.78
C PHE A 16 -30.83 25.62 10.12
N ASP A 17 -31.79 26.12 10.90
CA ASP A 17 -33.04 26.71 10.37
C ASP A 17 -33.13 28.24 10.43
N ASP A 18 -32.02 28.94 10.67
CA ASP A 18 -31.96 30.37 10.37
C ASP A 18 -30.69 30.63 9.56
N ASP A 19 -30.88 31.34 8.44
CA ASP A 19 -29.85 31.86 7.54
C ASP A 19 -28.53 31.08 7.41
N GLY A 20 -28.52 30.12 6.48
CA GLY A 20 -27.32 29.42 6.04
C GLY A 20 -26.31 30.35 5.37
N GLU A 21 -25.63 31.18 6.15
CA GLU A 21 -24.43 31.90 5.74
C GLU A 21 -23.34 30.85 5.53
N ARG A 22 -23.02 30.58 4.26
CA ARG A 22 -21.89 29.75 3.91
C ARG A 22 -20.66 30.44 4.48
N THR A 23 -20.01 29.83 5.46
CA THR A 23 -18.68 30.28 5.89
C THR A 23 -17.78 30.18 4.66
N ASP A 24 -17.46 31.30 4.03
CA ASP A 24 -16.41 31.33 3.01
C ASP A 24 -15.11 31.08 3.77
N SER A 25 -14.76 29.79 3.88
CA SER A 25 -13.48 29.34 4.38
C SER A 25 -12.45 29.97 3.47
N SER A 26 -11.82 31.06 3.91
CA SER A 26 -10.72 31.68 3.18
C SER A 26 -9.72 30.60 2.82
N ASP A 27 -9.39 30.51 1.53
CA ASP A 27 -8.59 29.43 0.92
C ASP A 27 -7.18 29.26 1.51
N ASP A 28 -6.80 30.03 2.52
CA ASP A 28 -5.52 29.97 3.22
C ASP A 28 -5.47 28.88 4.32
N ASP A 29 -6.61 28.33 4.77
CA ASP A 29 -6.66 27.25 5.77
C ASP A 29 -6.51 25.83 5.15
N TRP A 30 -6.42 25.74 3.81
CA TRP A 30 -6.13 24.47 3.11
C TRP A 30 -4.66 24.08 3.15
N LEU A 31 -3.75 25.00 3.48
CA LEU A 31 -2.32 24.73 3.61
C LEU A 31 -1.97 24.03 4.95
N GLU A 32 -2.87 24.10 5.93
CA GLU A 32 -2.70 23.50 7.26
C GLU A 32 -3.60 22.27 7.43
N ARG A 33 -3.87 21.53 6.35
CA ARG A 33 -4.48 20.21 6.50
C ARG A 33 -3.45 19.35 7.25
N PRO A 34 -3.74 18.84 8.46
CA PRO A 34 -2.80 17.98 9.17
C PRO A 34 -2.47 16.83 8.23
N ILE A 35 -1.20 16.72 7.83
CA ILE A 35 -0.72 15.63 6.98
C ILE A 35 -1.19 14.37 7.68
N HIS A 36 -2.08 13.64 7.02
CA HIS A 36 -2.67 12.47 7.63
C HIS A 36 -1.50 11.55 7.98
N PRO A 37 -1.33 11.07 9.23
CA PRO A 37 -0.14 10.33 9.66
C PRO A 37 0.19 9.13 8.77
N GLU A 38 -0.80 8.60 8.06
CA GLU A 38 -0.64 7.55 7.07
C GLU A 38 0.02 7.97 5.74
N GLN A 39 0.19 9.28 5.49
CA GLN A 39 0.85 9.87 4.32
C GLN A 39 2.30 10.34 4.62
N ALA A 40 2.62 10.66 5.87
CA ALA A 40 3.93 11.24 6.23
C ALA A 40 5.09 10.22 6.25
N ASP A 41 4.82 8.93 6.55
CA ASP A 41 5.88 7.92 6.79
C ASP A 41 5.80 6.70 5.83
N ARG A 42 5.38 6.91 4.58
CA ARG A 42 5.28 5.84 3.57
C ARG A 42 6.23 6.08 2.40
N GLU A 43 7.53 6.19 2.69
CA GLU A 43 8.55 6.10 1.64
C GLU A 43 8.69 4.65 1.13
N PHE A 44 9.02 4.53 -0.15
CA PHE A 44 9.27 3.24 -0.78
C PHE A 44 10.61 2.69 -0.31
N ASP A 45 10.56 1.89 0.74
CA ASP A 45 11.73 1.34 1.40
C ASP A 45 12.40 0.20 0.61
N TRP A 46 13.57 -0.27 1.04
CA TRP A 46 14.32 -1.38 0.46
C TRP A 46 13.48 -2.67 0.32
N ARG A 47 12.49 -2.84 1.20
CA ARG A 47 11.51 -3.95 1.14
C ARG A 47 10.68 -3.92 -0.14
N GLY A 48 10.25 -2.73 -0.55
CA GLY A 48 9.56 -2.52 -1.83
C GLY A 48 10.47 -2.85 -3.01
N TRP A 49 11.73 -2.46 -2.94
CA TRP A 49 12.73 -2.79 -3.96
C TRP A 49 12.99 -4.29 -4.09
N VAL A 50 12.96 -5.06 -3.01
CA VAL A 50 13.05 -6.54 -3.06
C VAL A 50 11.89 -7.13 -3.85
N VAL A 51 10.66 -6.64 -3.63
CA VAL A 51 9.48 -7.10 -4.38
C VAL A 51 9.66 -6.76 -5.87
N VAL A 52 10.07 -5.54 -6.20
CA VAL A 52 10.34 -5.12 -7.59
C VAL A 52 11.42 -6.00 -8.24
N GLY A 53 12.51 -6.28 -7.54
CA GLY A 53 13.57 -7.17 -8.03
C GLY A 53 13.07 -8.58 -8.34
N MET A 54 12.16 -9.12 -7.51
CA MET A 54 11.58 -10.43 -7.73
C MET A 54 10.58 -10.44 -8.91
N ILE A 55 9.84 -9.35 -9.14
CA ILE A 55 9.02 -9.19 -10.35
C ILE A 55 9.90 -9.28 -11.61
N VAL A 56 11.02 -8.55 -11.64
CA VAL A 56 11.97 -8.59 -12.76
C VAL A 56 12.54 -10.00 -12.95
N LEU A 57 12.92 -10.68 -11.86
CA LEU A 57 13.40 -12.06 -11.91
C LEU A 57 12.36 -12.99 -12.54
N THR A 58 11.08 -12.84 -12.16
CA THR A 58 9.98 -13.71 -12.57
C THR A 58 9.60 -13.51 -14.04
N PHE A 59 9.40 -12.26 -14.45
CA PHE A 59 8.81 -11.95 -15.75
C PHE A 59 9.82 -11.67 -16.86
N ILE A 60 11.09 -11.43 -16.50
CA ILE A 60 12.12 -11.09 -17.48
C ILE A 60 13.23 -12.15 -17.46
N VAL A 61 13.87 -12.36 -16.30
CA VAL A 61 15.05 -13.25 -16.22
C VAL A 61 14.66 -14.70 -16.48
N ALA A 62 13.64 -15.22 -15.82
CA ALA A 62 13.21 -16.61 -16.00
C ALA A 62 12.83 -16.94 -17.47
N PRO A 63 11.98 -16.16 -18.17
CA PRO A 63 11.69 -16.38 -19.58
C PRO A 63 12.91 -16.32 -20.49
N ILE A 64 13.82 -15.36 -20.26
CA ILE A 64 15.06 -15.24 -21.04
C ILE A 64 15.91 -16.50 -20.87
N ILE A 65 16.09 -16.99 -19.64
CA ILE A 65 16.87 -18.21 -19.37
C ILE A 65 16.28 -19.41 -20.09
N VAL A 66 14.97 -19.63 -19.97
CA VAL A 66 14.27 -20.75 -20.64
C VAL A 66 14.40 -20.66 -22.16
N THR A 67 14.40 -19.45 -22.71
CA THR A 67 14.51 -19.23 -24.16
C THR A 67 15.93 -19.47 -24.68
N LEU A 68 16.96 -18.98 -23.96
CA LEU A 68 18.36 -19.08 -24.38
C LEU A 68 19.00 -20.45 -24.06
N TRP A 69 18.53 -21.12 -23.01
CA TRP A 69 18.98 -22.45 -22.62
C TRP A 69 17.79 -23.40 -22.49
N PRO A 70 17.19 -23.81 -23.64
CA PRO A 70 16.03 -24.68 -23.62
C PRO A 70 16.40 -26.01 -22.98
N PRO A 71 15.73 -26.40 -21.88
CA PRO A 71 15.95 -27.71 -21.30
C PRO A 71 15.42 -28.79 -22.25
N GLY A 72 16.00 -30.01 -22.19
CA GLY A 72 15.47 -31.14 -22.96
C GLY A 72 13.99 -31.42 -22.63
N ALA A 73 13.31 -32.25 -23.43
CA ALA A 73 11.85 -32.47 -23.35
C ALA A 73 11.32 -32.74 -21.92
N VAL A 74 12.04 -33.51 -21.12
CA VAL A 74 11.68 -33.80 -19.72
C VAL A 74 11.94 -32.61 -18.79
N GLY A 75 12.94 -31.78 -19.09
CA GLY A 75 13.24 -30.57 -18.32
C GLY A 75 12.27 -29.42 -18.60
N TYR A 76 11.60 -29.41 -19.77
CA TYR A 76 10.63 -28.38 -20.12
C TYR A 76 9.42 -28.36 -19.16
N ARG A 77 8.86 -29.52 -18.80
CA ARG A 77 7.77 -29.60 -17.81
C ARG A 77 8.17 -29.00 -16.46
N PHE A 78 9.40 -29.25 -16.02
CA PHE A 78 9.89 -28.75 -14.74
C PHE A 78 10.21 -27.27 -14.83
N ALA A 79 10.77 -26.80 -15.94
CA ALA A 79 11.04 -25.39 -16.15
C ALA A 79 9.75 -24.57 -16.17
N LEU A 80 8.72 -25.05 -16.89
CA LEU A 80 7.40 -24.40 -16.94
C LEU A 80 6.65 -24.39 -15.60
N ILE A 81 7.08 -25.19 -14.62
CA ILE A 81 6.49 -25.20 -13.26
C ILE A 81 7.38 -24.43 -12.29
N ILE A 82 8.66 -24.79 -12.18
CA ILE A 82 9.59 -24.26 -11.17
C ILE A 82 9.92 -22.80 -11.45
N PHE A 83 10.22 -22.43 -12.70
CA PHE A 83 10.60 -21.04 -13.01
C PHE A 83 9.49 -20.01 -12.76
N PRO A 84 8.19 -20.28 -12.97
CA PRO A 84 7.15 -19.35 -12.52
C PRO A 84 6.78 -19.53 -11.04
N LEU A 85 6.74 -20.76 -10.51
CA LEU A 85 6.25 -21.02 -9.15
C LEU A 85 7.25 -20.57 -8.07
N PHE A 86 8.55 -20.81 -8.28
CA PHE A 86 9.56 -20.48 -7.30
C PHE A 86 9.61 -18.96 -7.05
N PRO A 87 9.78 -18.09 -8.06
CA PRO A 87 9.76 -16.63 -7.83
C PRO A 87 8.43 -16.12 -7.27
N ALA A 88 7.29 -16.70 -7.69
CA ALA A 88 5.98 -16.34 -7.15
C ALA A 88 5.85 -16.64 -5.65
N LEU A 89 6.40 -17.76 -5.18
CA LEU A 89 6.43 -18.08 -3.75
C LEU A 89 7.23 -17.04 -2.96
N PHE A 90 8.40 -16.65 -3.47
CA PHE A 90 9.20 -15.60 -2.82
C PHE A 90 8.53 -14.24 -2.90
N LEU A 91 7.83 -13.90 -4.00
CA LEU A 91 7.00 -12.69 -4.07
C LEU A 91 5.94 -12.67 -2.98
N ALA A 92 5.21 -13.77 -2.80
CA ALA A 92 4.19 -13.87 -1.75
C ALA A 92 4.79 -13.66 -0.36
N LEU A 93 5.92 -14.32 -0.07
CA LEU A 93 6.62 -14.18 1.21
C LEU A 93 7.17 -12.76 1.41
N ALA A 94 7.77 -12.17 0.39
CA ALA A 94 8.32 -10.82 0.44
C ALA A 94 7.22 -9.76 0.61
N ALA A 95 6.05 -9.96 0.01
CA ALA A 95 4.89 -9.10 0.19
C ALA A 95 4.34 -9.18 1.61
N VAL A 96 4.14 -10.39 2.15
CA VAL A 96 3.70 -10.59 3.54
C VAL A 96 4.68 -9.93 4.50
N TRP A 97 5.96 -10.24 4.36
CA TRP A 97 7.00 -9.61 5.15
C TRP A 97 6.93 -8.09 5.01
N GLY A 98 6.92 -7.53 3.80
CA GLY A 98 6.80 -6.10 3.51
C GLY A 98 5.68 -5.38 4.27
N THR A 99 4.56 -6.07 4.55
CA THR A 99 3.43 -5.53 5.31
C THR A 99 3.56 -5.67 6.83
N THR A 100 4.37 -6.61 7.35
CA THR A 100 4.64 -6.70 8.79
C THR A 100 5.62 -5.60 9.19
N ARG A 101 5.11 -4.51 9.77
CA ARG A 101 5.89 -3.54 10.56
C ARG A 101 5.92 -4.04 12.03
N PRO A 102 7.06 -4.03 12.74
CA PRO A 102 7.05 -4.18 14.19
C PRO A 102 6.33 -3.00 14.86
#